data_AF-M5BQ51-F1
#
_entry.id   AF-M5BQ51-F1
#
_cell.length_a   1.000
_cell.length_b   1.000
_cell.length_c   1.000
_cell.angle_alpha   90.00
_cell.angle_beta   90.00
_cell.angle_gamma   90.00
#
_symmetry.space_group_name_H-M   'P 1'
#
loop_
_entity.id
_entity.type
_entity.pdbx_description
1 polymer ?
#
loop_
_entity_poly.entity_id
_entity_poly.type
_entity_poly.pdbx_seq_one_letter_code
_entity_poly.pdbx_strand_id
1 'polypeptide(L)'
;MSEENELVLEATAHMQLLDLEDRRAELMPDDPTRSELEITYDIIEVDIQATLQSIRDRRIARAIHGAGRAADSLLINTIAQNELRAQNERERLLRLSRRSSRPSESSSSPGSSSSSDRSSASDSEPSDPSSPSSSISRLPGPSKRTEVNVPPVLRLPDGRDTVECIICSDLTAAAYQAPCGCFYDRNCIIKLFTKAMDDESMFPPRCCTQIIPLDQVRPILSSELIQTFKQKETEFISSEVQRPPKEAKPP
;
A
#
# COMPACT_ATOMS: atom_id res chain seq x y z
N MET A 1 8.66 4.47 -30.03
CA MET A 1 8.66 5.95 -30.09
C MET A 1 9.67 6.46 -29.08
N SER A 2 10.61 7.27 -29.54
CA SER A 2 11.53 8.05 -28.70
C SER A 2 10.77 9.14 -27.93
N GLU A 3 11.33 9.62 -26.83
CA GLU A 3 10.74 10.71 -26.03
C GLU A 3 10.56 11.99 -26.85
N GLU A 4 11.49 12.27 -27.76
CA GLU A 4 11.42 13.37 -28.72
C GLU A 4 10.21 13.24 -29.65
N ASN A 5 9.89 12.03 -30.12
CA ASN A 5 8.71 11.80 -30.97
C ASN A 5 7.41 12.01 -30.18
N GLU A 6 7.39 11.70 -28.89
CA GLU A 6 6.22 11.93 -28.04
C GLU A 6 6.03 13.42 -27.75
N LEU A 7 7.10 14.19 -27.56
CA LEU A 7 7.03 15.65 -27.42
C LEU A 7 6.52 16.32 -28.69
N VAL A 8 7.01 15.89 -29.85
CA VAL A 8 6.52 16.38 -31.14
C VAL A 8 5.04 16.05 -31.32
N LEU A 9 4.61 14.83 -30.97
CA LEU A 9 3.21 14.42 -31.06
C LEU A 9 2.32 15.22 -30.10
N GLU A 10 2.76 15.44 -28.86
CA GLU A 10 2.06 16.26 -27.87
C GLU A 10 1.91 17.72 -28.33
N ALA A 11 2.99 18.32 -28.84
CA ALA A 11 2.97 19.67 -29.39
C ALA A 11 2.03 19.78 -30.60
N THR A 12 2.04 18.77 -31.49
CA THR A 12 1.15 18.71 -32.65
C THR A 12 -0.32 18.63 -32.23
N ALA A 13 -0.64 17.78 -31.26
CA ALA A 13 -1.99 17.66 -30.70
C ALA A 13 -2.47 18.98 -30.06
N HIS A 14 -1.59 19.67 -29.31
CA HIS A 14 -1.93 20.99 -28.77
C HIS A 14 -2.16 22.05 -29.85
N MET A 15 -1.37 22.07 -30.91
CA MET A 15 -1.61 22.95 -32.06
C MET A 15 -2.95 22.67 -32.73
N GLN A 16 -3.32 21.40 -32.88
CA GLN A 16 -4.61 21.02 -33.47
C GLN A 16 -5.81 21.47 -32.62
N LEU A 17 -5.69 21.52 -31.29
CA LEU A 17 -6.72 22.08 -30.42
C LEU A 17 -6.88 23.58 -30.63
N LEU A 18 -5.78 24.33 -30.70
CA LEU A 18 -5.81 25.77 -30.97
C LEU A 18 -6.44 26.06 -32.35
N ASP A 19 -6.04 25.29 -33.38
CA ASP A 19 -6.60 25.42 -34.72
C ASP A 19 -8.12 25.13 -34.74
N LEU A 20 -8.61 24.21 -33.90
CA LEU A 20 -10.04 23.94 -33.75
C LEU A 20 -10.76 25.07 -33.01
N GLU A 21 -10.16 25.64 -31.97
CA GLU A 21 -10.72 26.78 -31.25
C GLU A 21 -10.87 28.00 -32.18
N ASP A 22 -9.85 28.29 -32.99
CA ASP A 22 -9.88 29.36 -33.99
C ASP A 22 -10.99 29.12 -35.02
N ARG A 23 -11.09 27.89 -35.56
CA ARG A 23 -12.17 27.51 -36.49
C ARG A 23 -13.57 27.60 -35.87
N ARG A 24 -13.69 27.27 -34.59
CA ARG A 24 -14.95 27.40 -33.85
C ARG A 24 -15.34 28.87 -33.69
N ALA A 25 -14.37 29.78 -33.56
CA ALA A 25 -14.60 31.22 -33.49
C ALA A 25 -15.01 31.84 -34.84
N GLU A 26 -14.59 31.26 -35.96
CA GLU A 26 -14.95 31.70 -37.32
C GLU A 26 -16.37 31.31 -37.76
N LEU A 27 -17.05 30.43 -37.02
CA LEU A 27 -18.41 29.97 -37.33
C LEU A 27 -19.45 31.10 -37.21
N MET A 28 -20.07 31.42 -38.35
CA MET A 28 -21.13 32.42 -38.41
C MET A 28 -22.40 31.96 -37.65
N PRO A 29 -23.17 32.88 -37.03
CA PRO A 29 -24.36 32.52 -36.24
C PRO A 29 -25.50 31.91 -37.06
N ASP A 30 -25.66 32.36 -38.31
CA ASP A 30 -26.85 32.09 -39.13
C ASP A 30 -26.64 30.95 -40.16
N ASP A 31 -25.55 30.17 -40.06
CA ASP A 31 -25.28 29.08 -41.00
C ASP A 31 -26.10 27.83 -40.65
N PRO A 32 -26.94 27.29 -41.56
CA PRO A 32 -27.71 26.07 -41.32
C PRO A 32 -26.83 24.84 -41.04
N THR A 33 -25.55 24.87 -41.41
CA THR A 33 -24.61 23.77 -41.19
C THR A 33 -23.83 23.87 -39.88
N ARG A 34 -23.96 24.98 -39.14
CA ARG A 34 -23.26 25.24 -37.87
C ARG A 34 -23.40 24.09 -36.87
N SER A 35 -24.62 23.57 -36.71
CA SER A 35 -24.89 22.50 -35.75
C SER A 35 -24.18 21.20 -36.12
N GLU A 36 -24.08 20.85 -37.41
CA GLU A 36 -23.37 19.67 -37.86
C GLU A 36 -21.86 19.85 -37.70
N LEU A 37 -21.35 21.06 -38.01
CA LEU A 37 -19.93 21.38 -37.89
C LEU A 37 -19.47 21.40 -36.42
N GLU A 38 -20.29 21.94 -35.51
CA GLU A 38 -20.02 21.96 -34.08
C GLU A 38 -19.91 20.54 -33.51
N ILE A 39 -20.82 19.64 -33.90
CA ILE A 39 -20.72 18.21 -33.54
C ILE A 39 -19.43 17.60 -34.07
N THR A 40 -19.03 17.90 -35.30
CA THR A 40 -17.76 17.38 -35.84
C THR A 40 -16.55 17.91 -35.07
N TYR A 41 -16.55 19.19 -34.67
CA TYR A 41 -15.46 19.77 -33.88
C TYR A 41 -15.37 19.15 -32.49
N ASP A 42 -16.51 18.91 -31.83
CA ASP A 42 -16.53 18.22 -30.53
C ASP A 42 -15.95 16.80 -30.62
N ILE A 43 -16.25 16.06 -31.69
CA ILE A 43 -15.69 14.71 -31.90
C ILE A 43 -14.17 14.79 -32.11
N ILE A 44 -13.70 15.70 -32.96
CA ILE A 44 -12.26 15.85 -33.23
C ILE A 44 -11.54 16.30 -31.96
N GLU A 45 -12.14 17.19 -31.16
CA GLU A 45 -11.59 17.63 -29.88
C GLU A 45 -11.41 16.45 -28.92
N VAL A 46 -12.43 15.58 -28.79
CA VAL A 46 -12.34 14.36 -27.97
C VAL A 46 -11.23 13.44 -28.47
N ASP A 47 -11.11 13.25 -29.79
CA ASP A 47 -10.05 12.42 -30.37
C ASP A 47 -8.65 12.99 -30.06
N ILE A 48 -8.45 14.31 -30.20
CA ILE A 48 -7.17 14.95 -29.88
C ILE A 48 -6.87 14.83 -28.39
N GLN A 49 -7.85 15.04 -27.51
CA GLN A 49 -7.69 14.86 -26.07
C GLN A 49 -7.33 13.41 -25.72
N ALA A 50 -7.92 12.42 -26.40
CA ALA A 50 -7.56 11.02 -26.23
C ALA A 50 -6.10 10.73 -26.63
N THR A 51 -5.57 11.38 -27.68
CA THR A 51 -4.15 11.26 -28.03
C THR A 51 -3.23 11.80 -26.93
N LEU A 52 -3.56 12.97 -26.36
CA LEU A 52 -2.80 13.56 -25.25
C LEU A 52 -2.83 12.66 -24.02
N GLN A 53 -3.98 12.07 -23.72
CA GLN A 53 -4.12 11.12 -22.63
C GLN A 53 -3.28 9.86 -22.85
N SER A 54 -3.27 9.32 -24.07
CA SER A 54 -2.42 8.18 -24.42
C SER A 54 -0.92 8.48 -24.22
N ILE A 55 -0.47 9.69 -24.57
CA ILE A 55 0.92 10.13 -24.33
C ILE A 55 1.23 10.17 -22.83
N ARG A 56 0.32 10.72 -22.01
CA ARG A 56 0.47 10.76 -20.54
C ARG A 56 0.54 9.34 -19.96
N ASP A 57 -0.36 8.45 -20.36
CA ASP A 57 -0.38 7.06 -19.88
C ASP A 57 0.91 6.33 -20.21
N ARG A 58 1.48 6.55 -21.40
CA ARG A 58 2.78 5.99 -21.79
C ARG A 58 3.93 6.51 -20.92
N ARG A 59 3.91 7.79 -20.52
CA ARG A 59 4.92 8.36 -19.62
C ARG A 59 4.81 7.75 -18.23
N ILE A 60 3.59 7.63 -17.70
CA ILE A 60 3.32 6.98 -16.41
C ILE A 60 3.78 5.52 -16.45
N ALA A 61 3.42 4.76 -17.48
CA ALA A 61 3.82 3.37 -17.64
C ALA A 61 5.35 3.20 -17.65
N ARG A 62 6.09 4.09 -18.32
CA ARG A 62 7.56 4.09 -18.29
C ARG A 62 8.13 4.42 -16.92
N ALA A 63 7.57 5.42 -16.23
CA ALA A 63 7.99 5.79 -14.88
C ALA A 63 7.81 4.61 -13.90
N ILE A 64 6.64 3.96 -13.94
CA ILE A 64 6.35 2.77 -13.13
C ILE A 64 7.32 1.64 -13.46
N HIS A 65 7.55 1.36 -14.75
CA HIS A 65 8.47 0.31 -15.17
C HIS A 65 9.91 0.58 -14.71
N GLY A 66 10.37 1.84 -14.75
CA GLY A 66 11.68 2.24 -14.27
C GLY A 66 11.81 2.13 -12.75
N ALA A 67 10.83 2.65 -12.00
CA ALA A 67 10.82 2.63 -10.54
C ALA A 67 10.72 1.20 -9.97
N GLY A 68 9.84 0.37 -10.54
CA GLY A 68 9.70 -1.04 -10.17
C GLY A 68 11.01 -1.80 -10.39
N ARG A 69 11.67 -1.63 -11.55
CA ARG A 69 12.95 -2.29 -11.82
C ARG A 69 14.03 -1.94 -10.79
N ALA A 70 14.12 -0.68 -10.37
CA ALA A 70 15.13 -0.24 -9.39
C ALA A 70 14.83 -0.75 -7.98
N ALA A 71 13.58 -0.68 -7.54
CA ALA A 71 13.15 -1.16 -6.23
C ALA A 71 13.20 -2.70 -6.13
N ASP A 72 12.75 -3.40 -7.17
CA ASP A 72 12.63 -4.85 -7.19
C ASP A 72 13.99 -5.53 -7.33
N SER A 73 14.99 -4.89 -7.95
CA SER A 73 16.30 -5.52 -8.20
C SER A 73 16.98 -6.01 -6.91
N LEU A 74 16.88 -5.25 -5.81
CA LEU A 74 17.47 -5.64 -4.54
C LEU A 74 16.66 -6.73 -3.84
N LEU A 75 15.33 -6.63 -3.91
CA LEU A 75 14.43 -7.63 -3.35
C LEU A 75 14.57 -8.99 -4.05
N ILE A 76 14.59 -9.00 -5.39
CA ILE A 76 14.78 -10.19 -6.22
C ILE A 76 16.12 -10.87 -5.88
N ASN A 77 17.22 -10.10 -5.79
CA ASN A 77 18.52 -10.67 -5.44
C ASN A 77 18.51 -11.26 -4.03
N THR A 78 17.87 -10.58 -3.08
CA THR A 78 17.74 -11.06 -1.69
C THR A 78 16.94 -12.36 -1.62
N ILE A 79 15.81 -12.43 -2.33
CA ILE A 79 14.98 -13.64 -2.43
C ILE A 79 15.80 -14.78 -3.06
N ALA A 80 16.46 -14.52 -4.20
CA ALA A 80 17.29 -15.51 -4.88
C ALA A 80 18.41 -16.07 -3.98
N GLN A 81 19.06 -15.21 -3.19
CA GLN A 81 20.07 -15.64 -2.22
C GLN A 81 19.48 -16.50 -1.10
N ASN A 82 18.32 -16.13 -0.57
CA ASN A 82 17.65 -16.88 0.48
C ASN A 82 17.23 -18.28 -0.01
N GLU A 83 16.70 -18.36 -1.23
CA GLU A 83 16.36 -19.64 -1.87
C GLU A 83 17.58 -20.52 -2.07
N LEU A 84 18.69 -19.96 -2.55
CA LEU A 84 19.94 -20.70 -2.72
C LEU A 84 20.46 -21.27 -1.39
N ARG A 85 20.42 -20.47 -0.31
CA ARG A 85 20.78 -20.95 1.02
C ARG A 85 19.87 -22.09 1.48
N ALA A 86 18.56 -21.97 1.27
CA ALA A 86 17.59 -23.00 1.62
C ALA A 86 17.82 -24.30 0.83
N GLN A 87 18.17 -24.21 -0.45
CA GLN A 87 18.49 -25.37 -1.30
C GLN A 87 19.76 -26.08 -0.82
N ASN A 88 20.83 -25.33 -0.52
CA ASN A 88 22.08 -25.91 -0.03
C ASN A 88 21.89 -26.63 1.31
N GLU A 89 21.11 -26.05 2.22
CA GLU A 89 20.81 -26.69 3.51
C GLU A 89 19.99 -27.96 3.31
N ARG A 90 18.99 -27.93 2.42
CA ARG A 90 18.23 -29.13 2.05
C ARG A 90 19.15 -30.23 1.51
N GLU A 91 20.08 -29.89 0.62
CA GLU A 91 21.02 -30.87 0.07
C GLU A 91 21.92 -31.46 1.16
N ARG A 92 22.41 -30.62 2.09
CA ARG A 92 23.21 -31.06 3.23
C ARG A 92 22.44 -32.03 4.11
N LEU A 93 21.19 -31.72 4.45
CA LEU A 93 20.32 -32.59 5.26
C LEU A 93 20.02 -33.91 4.55
N LEU A 94 19.77 -33.90 3.25
CA LEU A 94 19.58 -35.12 2.47
C LEU A 94 20.84 -36.00 2.45
N ARG A 95 22.03 -35.41 2.36
CA ARG A 95 23.31 -36.14 2.46
C ARG A 95 23.53 -36.74 3.85
N LEU A 96 23.24 -36.00 4.91
CA LEU A 96 23.30 -36.49 6.30
C LEU A 96 22.29 -37.62 6.55
N SER A 97 21.07 -37.47 6.04
CA SER A 97 20.04 -38.50 6.09
C SER A 97 20.48 -39.77 5.36
N ARG A 98 21.10 -39.67 4.17
CA ARG A 98 21.71 -40.80 3.45
C ARG A 98 22.87 -41.46 4.21
N ARG A 99 23.66 -40.69 4.96
CA ARG A 99 24.76 -41.21 5.79
C ARG A 99 24.24 -41.94 7.04
N SER A 100 23.19 -41.42 7.66
CA SER A 100 22.57 -41.98 8.87
C SER A 100 21.69 -43.21 8.59
N SER A 101 21.16 -43.33 7.37
CA SER A 101 20.35 -44.49 6.93
C SER A 101 21.17 -45.61 6.30
N ARG A 102 22.50 -45.45 6.18
CA ARG A 102 23.40 -46.53 5.77
C ARG A 102 23.53 -47.50 6.96
N PRO A 103 23.04 -48.75 6.86
CA PRO A 103 23.28 -49.74 7.90
C PRO A 103 24.80 -49.91 8.01
N SER A 104 25.31 -49.89 9.23
CA SER A 104 26.67 -50.30 9.53
C SER A 104 26.84 -51.79 9.16
N GLU A 105 27.19 -52.07 7.91
CA GLU A 105 27.71 -53.37 7.53
C GLU A 105 29.17 -53.46 7.98
N SER A 106 29.37 -53.91 9.22
CA SER A 106 30.48 -54.81 9.57
C SER A 106 30.26 -55.46 10.95
N SER A 107 29.90 -56.74 10.89
CA SER A 107 30.27 -57.87 11.78
C SER A 107 29.89 -57.88 13.27
N SER A 108 28.99 -58.83 13.62
CA SER A 108 29.10 -59.90 14.65
C SER A 108 29.78 -59.55 15.99
N SER A 109 29.25 -59.75 17.21
CA SER A 109 28.31 -60.73 17.79
C SER A 109 28.12 -60.41 19.32
N PRO A 110 27.33 -61.16 20.12
CA PRO A 110 26.36 -60.61 21.09
C PRO A 110 26.77 -60.68 22.58
N GLY A 111 26.03 -59.95 23.44
CA GLY A 111 26.13 -60.07 24.90
C GLY A 111 25.13 -59.20 25.70
N SER A 112 23.97 -59.78 25.99
CA SER A 112 23.06 -59.62 27.15
C SER A 112 23.16 -58.42 28.13
N SER A 113 22.00 -57.76 28.25
CA SER A 113 21.25 -57.38 29.47
C SER A 113 21.83 -56.44 30.56
N SER A 114 21.06 -55.35 30.72
CA SER A 114 20.50 -54.83 31.98
C SER A 114 21.31 -53.89 32.87
N SER A 115 20.49 -53.06 33.54
CA SER A 115 20.69 -52.31 34.77
C SER A 115 21.12 -50.85 34.67
N SER A 116 20.30 -50.07 35.37
CA SER A 116 20.41 -48.68 35.72
C SER A 116 21.63 -48.39 36.60
N ASP A 117 21.84 -47.08 36.76
CA ASP A 117 22.44 -46.40 37.91
C ASP A 117 23.92 -45.96 37.83
N ARG A 118 24.02 -44.61 37.82
CA ARG A 118 24.83 -43.76 38.72
C ARG A 118 26.31 -43.52 38.39
N SER A 119 26.51 -42.32 37.83
CA SER A 119 27.47 -41.26 38.19
C SER A 119 28.86 -41.64 38.72
N SER A 120 29.92 -41.12 38.09
CA SER A 120 30.73 -40.04 38.68
C SER A 120 31.88 -39.56 37.77
N ALA A 121 32.18 -38.28 37.96
CA ALA A 121 33.19 -37.39 37.41
C ALA A 121 34.61 -37.93 37.10
N SER A 122 35.22 -37.36 36.06
CA SER A 122 36.49 -36.59 36.11
C SER A 122 36.71 -35.95 34.73
N ASP A 123 36.61 -34.62 34.64
CA ASP A 123 37.74 -33.70 34.52
C ASP A 123 38.56 -33.86 33.23
N SER A 124 38.28 -32.99 32.25
CA SER A 124 39.27 -32.03 31.75
C SER A 124 38.64 -31.11 30.70
N GLU A 125 38.58 -29.83 31.06
CA GLU A 125 38.40 -28.66 30.21
C GLU A 125 39.37 -28.66 29.01
N PRO A 126 39.00 -27.97 27.90
CA PRO A 126 39.56 -26.63 27.76
C PRO A 126 38.56 -25.60 27.23
N SER A 127 38.28 -24.63 28.09
CA SER A 127 38.32 -23.18 27.90
C SER A 127 37.58 -22.58 26.69
N ASP A 128 36.40 -22.06 27.01
CA ASP A 128 35.68 -21.00 26.29
C ASP A 128 36.56 -19.75 26.06
N PRO A 129 36.20 -18.93 25.07
CA PRO A 129 35.55 -17.70 25.48
C PRO A 129 34.27 -17.37 24.69
N SER A 130 33.20 -17.16 25.47
CA SER A 130 32.21 -16.09 25.26
C SER A 130 31.05 -16.35 24.29
N SER A 131 30.05 -17.08 24.77
CA SER A 131 28.65 -16.65 24.58
C SER A 131 28.34 -15.52 25.58
N PRO A 132 27.98 -14.29 25.16
CA PRO A 132 27.24 -13.40 26.04
C PRO A 132 25.79 -13.88 26.09
N SER A 133 25.41 -14.38 27.27
CA SER A 133 24.04 -14.49 27.72
C SER A 133 23.30 -13.18 27.46
N SER A 134 22.08 -13.32 26.97
CA SER A 134 21.05 -12.29 26.87
C SER A 134 20.93 -11.51 28.18
N SER A 135 21.68 -10.41 28.27
CA SER A 135 21.41 -9.30 29.17
C SER A 135 21.07 -8.11 28.29
N ILE A 136 19.79 -7.86 28.21
CA ILE A 136 19.12 -6.71 27.63
C ILE A 136 19.88 -5.44 28.05
N SER A 137 20.60 -4.82 27.13
CA SER A 137 21.19 -3.49 27.31
C SER A 137 21.28 -2.80 25.96
N ARG A 138 20.11 -2.29 25.56
CA ARG A 138 19.84 -1.03 24.85
C ARG A 138 21.07 -0.42 24.13
N LEU A 139 21.09 -0.59 22.81
CA LEU A 139 21.88 0.28 21.94
C LEU A 139 21.40 1.74 22.09
N PRO A 140 22.31 2.73 22.17
CA PRO A 140 21.96 4.12 22.00
C PRO A 140 21.59 4.36 20.53
N GLY A 141 20.28 4.48 20.26
CA GLY A 141 19.81 5.08 19.01
C GLY A 141 20.18 6.56 18.94
N PRO A 142 20.27 7.13 17.73
CA PRO A 142 20.61 8.53 17.52
C PRO A 142 19.55 9.43 18.17
N SER A 143 20.04 10.33 19.00
CA SER A 143 19.25 11.39 19.62
C SER A 143 18.82 12.40 18.57
N LYS A 144 17.50 12.62 18.52
CA LYS A 144 16.74 13.87 18.25
C LYS A 144 15.59 13.63 17.28
N ARG A 145 14.60 12.84 17.70
CA ARG A 145 13.21 13.15 17.36
C ARG A 145 12.63 13.85 18.58
N THR A 146 12.34 15.12 18.42
CA THR A 146 11.40 15.86 19.28
C THR A 146 10.20 14.95 19.53
N GLU A 147 9.98 14.57 20.79
CA GLU A 147 8.76 13.90 21.21
C GLU A 147 7.59 14.87 21.06
N VAL A 148 7.13 15.02 19.82
CA VAL A 148 5.79 15.48 19.56
C VAL A 148 4.91 14.35 20.06
N ASN A 149 4.04 14.64 21.04
CA ASN A 149 3.05 13.72 21.56
C ASN A 149 2.04 13.39 20.44
N VAL A 150 2.43 12.50 19.53
CA VAL A 150 1.60 12.05 18.42
C VAL A 150 0.66 10.98 18.99
N PRO A 151 -0.67 11.16 18.86
CA PRO A 151 -1.65 10.17 19.29
C PRO A 151 -1.32 8.78 18.77
N PRO A 152 -1.54 7.69 19.54
CA PRO A 152 -1.23 6.31 19.12
C PRO A 152 -1.80 5.93 17.75
N VAL A 153 -2.92 6.56 17.36
CA VAL A 153 -3.65 6.35 16.11
C VAL A 153 -2.91 6.89 14.88
N LEU A 154 -1.97 7.82 15.05
CA LEU A 154 -1.18 8.42 13.97
C LEU A 154 0.22 7.79 13.83
N ARG A 155 0.49 6.66 14.52
CA ARG A 155 1.78 5.97 14.44
C ARG A 155 1.87 5.12 13.18
N LEU A 156 2.99 5.28 12.47
CA LEU A 156 3.33 4.46 11.31
C LEU A 156 3.83 3.08 11.74
N PRO A 157 3.69 2.04 10.88
CA PRO A 157 4.28 0.72 11.12
C PRO A 157 5.81 0.79 11.27
N ASP A 158 6.36 -0.14 12.06
CA ASP A 158 7.80 -0.23 12.30
C ASP A 158 8.58 -0.36 10.98
N GLY A 159 9.55 0.52 10.76
CA GLY A 159 10.39 0.55 9.55
C GLY A 159 9.95 1.51 8.45
N ARG A 160 8.92 2.35 8.66
CA ARG A 160 8.57 3.45 7.74
C ARG A 160 8.58 4.80 8.45
N ASP A 161 9.35 5.75 7.91
CA ASP A 161 9.43 7.11 8.44
C ASP A 161 8.33 8.04 7.90
N THR A 162 7.77 7.71 6.72
CA THR A 162 6.71 8.48 6.04
C THR A 162 5.78 7.57 5.25
N VAL A 163 4.52 7.98 5.12
CA VAL A 163 3.50 7.36 4.24
C VAL A 163 2.78 8.42 3.42
N GLU A 164 2.26 8.04 2.26
CA GLU A 164 1.50 8.93 1.37
C GLU A 164 0.02 8.96 1.76
N CYS A 165 -0.56 10.16 1.83
CA CYS A 165 -1.99 10.33 2.05
C CYS A 165 -2.81 10.06 0.77
N ILE A 166 -3.87 9.25 0.85
CA ILE A 166 -4.73 8.94 -0.31
C ILE A 166 -5.57 10.12 -0.83
N ILE A 167 -5.73 11.20 -0.06
CA ILE A 167 -6.54 12.37 -0.47
C ILE A 167 -5.66 13.45 -1.13
N CYS A 168 -4.53 13.81 -0.51
CA CYS A 168 -3.67 14.89 -1.01
C CYS A 168 -2.37 14.42 -1.67
N SER A 169 -2.05 13.11 -1.62
CA SER A 169 -0.79 12.53 -2.11
C SER A 169 0.48 13.11 -1.47
N ASP A 170 0.36 13.79 -0.32
CA ASP A 170 1.51 14.28 0.44
C ASP A 170 2.10 13.19 1.34
N LEU A 171 3.42 13.23 1.51
CA LEU A 171 4.16 12.38 2.45
C LEU A 171 4.06 12.93 3.87
N THR A 172 3.58 12.11 4.81
CA THR A 172 3.48 12.46 6.22
C THR A 172 4.16 11.42 7.11
N ALA A 173 4.79 11.89 8.19
CA ALA A 173 5.34 11.04 9.25
C ALA A 173 4.30 10.68 10.34
N ALA A 174 3.08 11.17 10.20
CA ALA A 174 1.96 10.91 11.10
C ALA A 174 0.67 10.75 10.29
N ALA A 175 0.16 9.52 10.22
CA ALA A 175 -1.00 9.19 9.42
C ALA A 175 -1.93 8.22 10.14
N TYR A 176 -3.23 8.39 9.92
CA TYR A 176 -4.23 7.41 10.28
C TYR A 176 -4.26 6.30 9.24
N GLN A 177 -4.14 5.06 9.71
CA GLN A 177 -4.36 3.88 8.87
C GLN A 177 -5.83 3.47 8.97
N ALA A 178 -6.55 3.56 7.86
CA ALA A 178 -7.93 3.10 7.79
C ALA A 178 -8.02 1.56 7.75
N PRO A 179 -9.18 0.96 8.04
CA PRO A 179 -9.37 -0.50 8.04
C PRO A 179 -9.06 -1.18 6.69
N CYS A 180 -9.25 -0.43 5.60
CA CYS A 180 -8.89 -0.78 4.23
C CYS A 180 -7.35 -0.88 4.00
N GLY A 181 -6.53 -0.33 4.91
CA GLY A 181 -5.08 -0.24 4.78
C GLY A 181 -4.56 1.08 4.18
N CYS A 182 -5.45 1.97 3.70
CA CYS A 182 -5.07 3.29 3.18
C CYS A 182 -4.65 4.26 4.30
N PHE A 183 -3.75 5.19 3.98
CA PHE A 183 -3.25 6.18 4.91
C PHE A 183 -3.85 7.56 4.65
N TYR A 184 -4.18 8.27 5.73
CA TYR A 184 -4.67 9.64 5.70
C TYR A 184 -3.79 10.50 6.60
N ASP A 185 -3.38 11.67 6.12
CA ASP A 185 -2.80 12.68 7.01
C ASP A 185 -3.86 13.22 7.97
N ARG A 186 -3.41 13.93 9.01
CA ARG A 186 -4.29 14.49 10.04
C ARG A 186 -5.35 15.43 9.46
N ASN A 187 -5.00 16.23 8.45
CA ASN A 187 -5.91 17.25 7.96
C ASN A 187 -6.95 16.65 7.02
N CYS A 188 -6.57 15.72 6.14
CA CYS A 188 -7.53 15.11 5.23
C CYS A 188 -8.50 14.18 5.94
N ILE A 189 -8.10 13.48 7.02
CA ILE A 189 -9.06 12.66 7.78
C ILE A 189 -10.11 13.52 8.49
N ILE A 190 -9.72 14.68 9.05
CA ILE A 190 -10.67 15.63 9.66
C ILE A 190 -11.63 16.15 8.59
N LYS A 191 -11.09 16.61 7.45
CA LYS A 191 -11.91 17.10 6.33
C LYS A 191 -12.87 16.03 5.79
N LEU A 192 -12.44 14.77 5.75
CA LEU A 192 -13.30 13.66 5.32
C LEU A 192 -14.51 13.51 6.26
N PHE A 193 -14.28 13.53 7.57
CA PHE A 193 -15.37 13.47 8.54
C PHE A 193 -16.28 14.70 8.47
N THR A 194 -15.74 15.91 8.33
CA THR A 194 -16.55 17.13 8.18
C THR A 194 -17.41 17.06 6.92
N LYS A 195 -16.84 16.71 5.76
CA LYS A 195 -17.58 16.59 4.51
C LYS A 195 -18.65 15.49 4.56
N ALA A 196 -18.33 14.34 5.15
CA ALA A 196 -19.29 13.24 5.31
C ALA A 196 -20.45 13.62 6.24
N MET A 197 -20.26 14.61 7.10
CA MET A 197 -21.35 15.15 7.91
C MET A 197 -22.18 16.15 7.12
N ASP A 198 -21.57 17.02 6.32
CA ASP A 198 -22.30 18.02 5.52
C ASP A 198 -23.10 17.38 4.38
N ASP A 199 -22.54 16.35 3.74
CA ASP A 199 -23.15 15.64 2.63
C ASP A 199 -23.74 14.30 3.10
N GLU A 200 -25.08 14.26 3.16
CA GLU A 200 -25.84 13.07 3.55
C GLU A 200 -25.54 11.84 2.70
N SER A 201 -25.10 12.02 1.45
CA SER A 201 -24.75 10.90 0.56
C SER A 201 -23.43 10.22 0.93
N MET A 202 -22.57 10.92 1.67
CA MET A 202 -21.25 10.46 2.08
C MET A 202 -21.21 9.94 3.53
N PHE A 203 -22.37 9.97 4.21
CA PHE A 203 -22.53 9.42 5.56
C PHE A 203 -22.95 7.94 5.48
N PRO A 204 -22.31 7.03 6.24
CA PRO A 204 -21.13 7.22 7.08
C PRO A 204 -19.83 7.30 6.27
N PRO A 205 -18.77 7.96 6.79
CA PRO A 205 -17.47 8.08 6.13
C PRO A 205 -16.86 6.70 5.88
N ARG A 206 -16.53 6.42 4.61
CA ARG A 206 -15.96 5.15 4.15
C ARG A 206 -14.60 5.38 3.51
N CYS A 207 -13.70 4.43 3.71
CA CYS A 207 -12.50 4.25 2.89
C CYS A 207 -12.73 3.05 1.97
N CYS A 208 -12.66 3.26 0.66
CA CYS A 208 -12.94 2.23 -0.35
C CYS A 208 -14.34 1.62 -0.14
N THR A 209 -14.41 0.49 0.56
CA THR A 209 -15.65 -0.24 0.87
C THR A 209 -15.90 -0.40 2.38
N GLN A 210 -14.98 0.05 3.24
CA GLN A 210 -15.05 -0.15 4.68
C GLN A 210 -15.40 1.16 5.40
N ILE A 211 -16.33 1.08 6.35
CA ILE A 211 -16.69 2.23 7.21
C ILE A 211 -15.51 2.54 8.12
N ILE A 212 -15.18 3.82 8.27
CA ILE A 212 -14.15 4.27 9.19
C ILE A 212 -14.79 4.42 10.57
N PRO A 213 -14.45 3.57 11.56
CA PRO A 213 -15.08 3.62 12.87
C PRO A 213 -14.66 4.88 13.63
N LEU A 214 -15.66 5.64 14.07
CA LEU A 214 -15.48 6.91 14.80
C LEU A 214 -14.50 6.76 15.98
N ASP A 215 -14.58 5.63 16.69
CA ASP A 215 -13.77 5.30 17.87
C ASP A 215 -12.26 5.36 17.63
N GLN A 216 -11.82 4.98 16.42
CA GLN A 216 -10.42 5.03 16.07
C GLN A 216 -9.97 6.47 15.78
N VAL A 217 -10.86 7.32 15.27
CA VAL A 217 -10.52 8.69 14.84
C VAL A 217 -10.79 9.72 15.94
N ARG A 218 -11.46 9.34 17.03
CA ARG A 218 -11.70 10.18 18.23
C ARG A 218 -10.50 10.99 18.73
N PRO A 219 -9.26 10.45 18.83
CA PRO A 219 -8.14 11.26 19.32
C PRO A 219 -7.60 12.25 18.28
N ILE A 220 -8.05 12.18 17.02
CA ILE A 220 -7.66 13.07 15.93
C ILE A 220 -8.69 14.18 15.73
N LEU A 221 -9.98 13.85 15.89
CA LEU A 221 -11.11 14.78 15.75
C LEU A 221 -11.25 15.68 16.99
N SER A 222 -11.72 16.92 16.80
CA SER A 222 -12.10 17.81 17.89
C SER A 222 -13.37 17.30 18.59
N SER A 223 -13.54 17.61 19.88
CA SER A 223 -14.71 17.22 20.68
C SER A 223 -16.04 17.69 20.08
N GLU A 224 -16.07 18.87 19.46
CA GLU A 224 -17.25 19.42 18.78
C GLU A 224 -17.68 18.52 17.60
N LEU A 225 -16.74 18.21 16.70
CA LEU A 225 -16.99 17.30 15.56
C LEU A 225 -17.51 15.93 16.01
N ILE A 226 -16.98 15.37 17.09
CA ILE A 226 -17.43 14.07 17.62
C ILE A 226 -18.88 14.13 18.11
N GLN A 227 -19.28 15.22 18.79
CA GLN A 227 -20.66 15.39 19.26
C GLN A 227 -21.63 15.53 18.09
N THR A 228 -21.29 16.38 17.12
CA THR A 228 -22.12 16.57 15.92
C THR A 228 -22.22 15.30 15.09
N PHE A 229 -21.16 14.48 15.03
CA PHE A 229 -21.21 13.21 14.30
C PHE A 229 -22.17 12.23 14.98
N LYS A 230 -22.10 12.11 16.32
CA LYS A 230 -23.03 11.23 17.07
C LYS A 230 -24.48 11.66 16.93
N GLN A 231 -24.75 12.97 16.87
CA GLN A 231 -26.09 13.48 16.63
C GLN A 231 -26.59 13.07 15.23
N LYS A 232 -25.79 13.30 14.19
CA LYS A 232 -26.13 12.88 12.82
C LYS A 232 -26.25 11.36 12.68
N GLU A 233 -25.43 10.59 13.39
CA GLU A 233 -25.52 9.12 13.43
C GLU A 233 -26.89 8.66 13.94
N THR A 234 -27.43 9.29 14.99
CA THR A 234 -28.79 8.97 15.48
C THR A 234 -29.88 9.33 14.49
N GLU A 235 -29.74 10.46 13.79
CA GLU A 235 -30.69 10.91 12.76
C GLU A 235 -30.68 9.94 11.56
N PHE A 236 -29.49 9.54 11.09
CA PHE A 236 -29.33 8.60 9.99
C PHE A 236 -29.90 7.21 10.31
N ILE A 237 -29.55 6.65 11.46
CA ILE A 237 -30.06 5.35 11.90
C ILE A 237 -31.58 5.39 12.02
N SER A 238 -32.16 6.49 12.50
CA SER A 238 -33.62 6.64 12.59
C SER A 238 -34.30 6.78 11.22
N SER A 239 -33.63 7.37 10.22
CA SER A 239 -34.16 7.56 8.86
C SER A 239 -34.05 6.31 7.97
N GLU A 240 -33.12 5.40 8.25
CA GLU A 240 -32.88 4.17 7.47
C GLU A 240 -33.95 3.10 7.74
N VAL A 241 -34.68 3.19 8.86
CA VAL A 241 -35.82 2.32 9.20
C VAL A 241 -37.01 2.51 8.24
N GLN A 242 -37.08 3.63 7.49
CA GLN A 242 -38.21 3.94 6.62
C GLN A 242 -38.01 3.57 5.14
N ARG A 243 -36.87 2.97 4.75
CA ARG A 243 -36.59 2.66 3.34
C ARG A 243 -37.00 1.21 3.02
N PRO A 244 -38.09 0.95 2.27
CA PRO A 244 -38.49 -0.41 1.94
C PRO A 244 -37.42 -1.10 1.07
N PRO A 245 -37.24 -2.43 1.21
CA PRO A 245 -36.25 -3.17 0.43
C PRO A 245 -36.59 -3.09 -1.05
N LYS A 246 -35.63 -2.66 -1.88
CA LYS A 246 -35.73 -2.76 -3.34
C LYS A 246 -35.79 -4.24 -3.70
N GLU A 247 -36.97 -4.69 -4.14
CA GLU A 247 -37.18 -6.04 -4.66
C GLU A 247 -36.22 -6.31 -5.82
N ALA A 248 -35.37 -7.33 -5.64
CA ALA A 248 -34.57 -7.90 -6.70
C ALA A 248 -35.51 -8.65 -7.65
N LYS A 249 -35.60 -8.20 -8.90
CA LYS A 249 -36.29 -8.92 -9.98
C LYS A 249 -35.43 -10.13 -10.38
N PRO A 250 -35.91 -11.38 -10.24
CA PRO A 250 -35.20 -12.58 -10.69
C PRO A 250 -35.29 -12.74 -12.23
N PRO A 251 -34.41 -13.56 -12.83
CA PRO A 251 -34.17 -13.62 -14.28
C PRO A 251 -35.36 -14.08 -15.13
#